data_AF-A0A968HHJ6-F1
#
_entry.id   AF-A0A968HHJ6-F1
#
_cell.length_a   1.000
_cell.length_b   1.000
_cell.length_c   1.000
_cell.angle_alpha   90.00
_cell.angle_beta   90.00
_cell.angle_gamma   90.00
#
_symmetry.space_group_name_H-M   'P 1'
#
loop_
_entity.id
_entity.type
_entity.pdbx_description
1 polymer ?
#
loop_
_entity_poly.entity_id
_entity_poly.type
_entity_poly.pdbx_seq_one_letter_code
_entity_poly.pdbx_strand_id
1 'polypeptide(L)' 'MRFWKGFFASLISPEVTPSAFKVAVVVGSVLFIINHGKALMTGQMNGDRWFSVALTYVVPYLVNAHGQYVAKNRRKRN' A
#
# COMPACT_ATOMS: atom_id res chain seq x y z
N MET A 1 1.13 20.69 10.02
CA MET A 1 -0.22 20.27 9.57
C MET A 1 -0.41 20.22 8.04
N ARG A 2 0.08 21.18 7.24
CA ARG A 2 -0.11 21.21 5.76
C ARG A 2 0.42 19.97 5.02
N PHE A 3 1.55 19.40 5.47
CA PHE A 3 2.15 18.21 4.85
C PHE A 3 1.20 17.00 4.86
N TRP A 4 0.64 16.67 6.02
CA TRP A 4 -0.27 15.53 6.19
C TRP A 4 -1.55 15.69 5.38
N LYS A 5 -2.15 16.90 5.38
CA LYS A 5 -3.35 17.17 4.54
C LYS A 5 -3.06 16.97 3.05
N GLY A 6 -1.91 17.44 2.57
CA GLY A 6 -1.48 17.24 1.18
C GLY A 6 -1.20 15.77 0.85
N PHE A 7 -0.61 15.02 1.79
CA PHE A 7 -0.37 13.60 1.62
C PHE A 7 -1.69 12.80 1.54
N PHE A 8 -2.62 13.00 2.47
CA PHE A 8 -3.92 12.33 2.44
C PHE A 8 -4.73 12.67 1.17
N ALA A 9 -4.69 13.93 0.72
CA ALA A 9 -5.32 14.31 -0.56
C ALA A 9 -4.65 13.62 -1.77
N SER A 10 -3.33 13.38 -1.69
CA SER A 10 -2.60 12.67 -2.75
C SER A 10 -2.96 11.18 -2.85
N LEU A 11 -3.42 10.57 -1.76
CA LEU A 11 -3.83 9.15 -1.74
C LEU A 11 -5.03 8.86 -2.64
N ILE A 12 -5.88 9.85 -2.89
CA ILE A 12 -7.11 9.72 -3.70
C ILE A 12 -6.94 10.47 -5.04
N SER A 13 -5.74 10.99 -5.31
CA SER A 13 -5.49 11.73 -6.54
C SER A 13 -5.40 10.78 -7.73
N PRO A 14 -6.13 11.05 -8.84
CA PRO A 14 -6.17 10.16 -10.01
C PRO A 14 -4.80 9.95 -10.68
N GLU A 15 -3.83 10.82 -10.40
CA GLU A 15 -2.45 10.70 -10.86
C GLU A 15 -1.63 9.65 -10.07
N VAL A 16 -1.97 9.41 -8.80
CA VAL A 16 -1.22 8.54 -7.86
C VAL A 16 -1.90 7.18 -7.68
N THR A 17 -3.24 7.16 -7.67
CA THR A 17 -4.04 5.95 -7.40
C THR A 17 -3.77 4.78 -8.34
N PRO A 18 -3.66 4.93 -9.68
CA PRO A 18 -3.48 3.79 -10.59
C PRO A 18 -2.15 3.05 -10.37
N SER A 19 -1.07 3.80 -10.18
CA SER A 19 0.26 3.22 -9.95
C SER A 19 0.36 2.60 -8.56
N ALA A 20 -0.17 3.28 -7.52
CA ALA A 20 -0.20 2.75 -6.16
C ALA A 20 -1.07 1.50 -6.03
N PHE A 21 -2.19 1.45 -6.74
CA PHE A 21 -3.04 0.27 -6.80
C PHE A 21 -2.33 -0.92 -7.47
N LYS A 22 -1.65 -0.70 -8.62
CA LYS A 22 -0.89 -1.76 -9.29
C LYS A 22 0.21 -2.34 -8.40
N VAL A 23 0.95 -1.48 -7.70
CA VAL A 23 1.97 -1.91 -6.74
C VAL A 23 1.34 -2.68 -5.58
N ALA A 24 0.24 -2.20 -5.02
CA ALA A 24 -0.50 -2.87 -3.95
C ALA A 24 -0.95 -4.28 -4.34
N VAL A 25 -1.50 -4.45 -5.54
CA VAL A 25 -1.93 -5.77 -6.03
C VAL A 25 -0.72 -6.69 -6.23
N VAL A 26 0.30 -6.26 -6.98
CA VAL A 26 1.44 -7.14 -7.32
C VAL A 26 2.25 -7.50 -6.07
N VAL A 27 2.69 -6.49 -5.31
CA VAL A 27 3.53 -6.70 -4.14
C VAL A 27 2.73 -7.35 -3.02
N GLY A 28 1.48 -6.91 -2.82
CA GLY A 28 0.59 -7.48 -1.82
C GLY A 28 0.27 -8.96 -2.07
N SER A 29 0.01 -9.36 -3.33
CA SER A 29 -0.20 -10.78 -3.66
C SER A 29 1.04 -11.63 -3.44
N VAL A 30 2.23 -11.14 -3.79
CA VAL A 30 3.49 -11.86 -3.52
C VAL A 30 3.70 -12.05 -2.02
N LEU A 31 3.56 -10.98 -1.22
CA LEU A 31 3.71 -11.06 0.24
C LEU A 31 2.63 -11.91 0.89
N PHE A 32 1.40 -11.89 0.37
CA PHE A 32 0.31 -12.74 0.83
C PHE A 32 0.66 -14.21 0.66
N ILE A 33 1.15 -14.62 -0.52
CA ILE A 33 1.54 -16.01 -0.79
C ILE A 33 2.67 -16.44 0.16
N ILE A 34 3.71 -15.61 0.33
CA ILE A 34 4.85 -15.92 1.18
C ILE A 34 4.45 -16.04 2.67
N ASN A 35 3.66 -15.09 3.18
CA ASN A 35 3.35 -15.02 4.61
C ASN A 35 2.14 -15.87 5.03
N HIS A 36 1.13 -15.94 4.18
CA HIS A 36 -0.17 -16.52 4.52
C HIS A 36 -0.54 -17.71 3.64
N GLY A 37 0.19 -17.99 2.55
CA GLY A 37 -0.12 -19.11 1.65
C GLY A 37 -0.15 -20.47 2.35
N LYS A 38 0.82 -20.74 3.23
CA LYS A 38 0.84 -21.99 4.02
C LYS A 38 -0.36 -22.09 4.96
N ALA A 39 -0.69 -21.01 5.67
CA ALA A 39 -1.81 -20.97 6.60
C ALA A 39 -3.17 -21.06 5.91
N LEU A 40 -3.27 -20.52 4.69
CA LEU A 40 -4.45 -20.65 3.83
C LEU A 40 -4.65 -22.11 3.38
N MET A 41 -3.57 -22.77 2.94
CA MET A 41 -3.62 -24.18 2.52
C MET A 41 -3.91 -25.15 3.67
N THR A 42 -3.48 -24.84 4.90
CA THR A 42 -3.74 -25.67 6.08
C THR A 42 -5.03 -25.32 6.82
N GLY A 43 -5.81 -24.34 6.34
CA GLY A 43 -7.06 -23.92 6.97
C GLY A 43 -6.89 -23.20 8.31
N GLN A 44 -5.69 -22.71 8.64
CA GLN A 44 -5.36 -22.06 9.93
C GLN A 44 -5.51 -20.52 9.87
N MET A 45 -6.57 -20.05 9.21
CA MET A 45 -6.89 -18.63 9.08
C MET A 45 -7.63 -18.13 10.33
N ASN A 46 -6.89 -17.47 11.22
CA ASN A 46 -7.43 -16.79 12.41
C ASN A 46 -7.71 -15.30 12.10
N GLY A 47 -8.51 -14.62 12.93
CA GLY A 47 -8.84 -13.20 12.75
C GLY A 47 -7.61 -12.27 12.60
N ASP A 48 -6.56 -12.50 13.39
CA ASP A 48 -5.31 -11.73 13.31
C ASP A 48 -4.56 -11.92 11.97
N ARG A 49 -4.70 -13.11 11.37
CA ARG A 49 -4.13 -13.40 10.04
C ARG A 49 -4.88 -12.66 8.96
N TRP A 50 -6.21 -12.58 9.03
CA TRP A 50 -6.99 -11.77 8.10
C TRP A 50 -6.64 -10.28 8.16
N PHE A 51 -6.39 -9.76 9.36
CA PHE A 51 -5.89 -8.39 9.52
C PHE A 51 -4.50 -8.21 8.88
N SER A 52 -3.60 -9.17 9.08
CA SER A 52 -2.27 -9.18 8.46
C SER A 52 -2.32 -9.27 6.93
N VAL A 53 -3.31 -10.00 6.37
CA VAL A 53 -3.62 -10.04 4.94
C VAL A 53 -4.05 -8.66 4.43
N ALA A 54 -4.93 -7.97 5.15
CA ALA A 54 -5.35 -6.61 4.78
C ALA A 54 -4.14 -5.66 4.73
N LEU A 55 -3.27 -5.71 5.74
CA LEU A 55 -2.05 -4.90 5.78
C LEU A 55 -1.08 -5.20 4.63
N THR A 56 -1.06 -6.44 4.12
CA THR A 56 -0.16 -6.80 3.02
C THR A 56 -0.50 -6.08 1.72
N TYR A 57 -1.75 -5.64 1.54
CA TYR A 57 -2.17 -4.81 0.40
C TYR A 57 -2.15 -3.31 0.72
N VAL A 58 -2.44 -2.92 1.97
CA VAL A 58 -2.47 -1.52 2.38
C VAL A 58 -1.07 -0.91 2.43
N VAL A 59 -0.08 -1.63 2.95
CA VAL A 59 1.28 -1.09 3.13
C VAL A 59 1.94 -0.71 1.79
N PRO A 60 1.96 -1.57 0.75
CA PRO A 60 2.60 -1.21 -0.51
C PRO A 60 1.89 -0.05 -1.23
N TYR A 61 0.56 0.09 -1.07
CA TYR A 61 -0.18 1.24 -1.55
C TYR A 61 0.32 2.54 -0.92
N LEU A 62 0.39 2.59 0.42
CA LEU A 62 0.81 3.77 1.17
C LEU A 62 2.26 4.15 0.87
N VAL A 63 3.16 3.17 0.77
CA VAL A 63 4.58 3.40 0.46
C VAL A 63 4.73 3.99 -0.94
N ASN A 64 4.03 3.45 -1.95
CA ASN A 64 4.11 3.98 -3.30
C ASN A 64 3.53 5.41 -3.40
N ALA A 65 2.39 5.66 -2.74
CA ALA A 65 1.80 6.99 -2.72
C ALA A 65 2.67 8.02 -1.97
N HIS A 66 3.31 7.62 -0.87
CA HIS A 66 4.27 8.46 -0.14
C HIS A 66 5.50 8.80 -0.99
N GLY A 67 6.08 7.81 -1.68
CA GLY A 67 7.20 8.03 -2.59
C GLY A 67 6.87 9.05 -3.68
N GLN A 68 5.69 8.93 -4.30
CA GLN A 68 5.22 9.86 -5.32
C GLN A 68 4.99 11.27 -4.76
N TYR A 69 4.36 11.39 -3.58
CA TYR A 69 4.12 12.69 -2.94
C TYR A 69 5.44 13.41 -2.58
N VAL A 70 6.41 12.68 -2.02
CA VAL A 70 7.73 13.24 -1.69
C VAL A 70 8.48 13.65 -2.97
N ALA A 71 8.45 12.83 -4.02
CA ALA A 71 9.08 13.16 -5.30
C ALA A 71 8.46 14.42 -5.94
N LYS A 72 7.12 14.54 -5.92
CA LYS A 72 6.38 15.70 -6.43
C LYS A 72 6.69 16.97 -5.63
N ASN A 73 6.76 16.87 -4.30
CA ASN A 73 7.12 18.00 -3.45
C ASN A 73 8.59 18.43 -3.63
N ARG A 74 9.52 17.51 -3.88
CA ARG A 74 10.91 17.84 -4.21
C ARG A 74 11.01 18.60 -5.53
N ARG A 75 10.31 18.15 -6.58
CA ARG A 75 10.30 18.84 -7.89
C ARG A 75 9.72 20.25 -7.82
N LYS A 76 8.72 20.51 -6.97
CA LYS A 76 8.13 21.85 -6.77
C LYS A 76 9.05 22.84 -6.03
N ARG A 77 10.10 22.36 -5.37
CA ARG A 77 10.99 23.18 -4.53
C ARG A 77 12.28 23.58 -5.25
N ASN A 78 12.52 23.04 -6.44
CA ASN A 78 13.62 23.38 -7.35
C ASN A 78 13.06 24.22 -8.49
#